data_AF-A0A426W1P2-F1
#
_entry.id   AF-A0A426W1P2-F1
#
_cell.length_a   1.000
_cell.length_b   1.000
_cell.length_c   1.000
_cell.angle_alpha   90.00
_cell.angle_beta   90.00
_cell.angle_gamma   90.00
#
_symmetry.space_group_name_H-M   'P 1'
#
loop_
_entity.id
_entity.type
_entity.pdbx_description
1 polymer ?
#
loop_
_entity_poly.entity_id
_entity_poly.type
_entity_poly.pdbx_seq_one_letter_code
_entity_poly.pdbx_strand_id
1 'polypeptide(L)'
;MKVIIDLIEDIRESIANAEDFVLTAGLLKEDINDPSKLVYTGEAPLNVYDLDQVRKQLIFIMDGSSSQITVGELIPPLLISSDMDRMMYELRMDVNVQYNDMEIVGFGKNEEMKKYLLFIKI
;
A
#
# COMPACT_ATOMS: atom_id res chain seq x y z
N MET A 1 0.04 2.12 12.56
CA MET A 1 0.87 1.14 11.86
C MET A 1 0.02 0.02 11.34
N LYS A 2 0.00 -0.15 10.01
CA LYS A 2 -0.71 -1.23 9.32
C LYS A 2 0.21 -2.40 9.05
N VAL A 3 -0.34 -3.61 9.07
CA VAL A 3 0.40 -4.86 8.80
C VAL A 3 -0.22 -5.64 7.64
N ILE A 4 0.46 -6.68 7.16
CA ILE A 4 0.02 -7.50 6.03
C ILE A 4 -1.41 -8.05 6.22
N ILE A 5 -1.77 -8.53 7.42
CA ILE A 5 -3.14 -9.02 7.66
C ILE A 5 -4.18 -7.91 7.52
N ASP A 6 -3.89 -6.68 7.95
CA ASP A 6 -4.82 -5.55 7.75
C ASP A 6 -5.09 -5.31 6.26
N LEU A 7 -4.06 -5.41 5.42
CA LEU A 7 -4.17 -5.25 3.97
C LEU A 7 -5.01 -6.36 3.34
N ILE A 8 -4.76 -7.62 3.71
CA ILE A 8 -5.49 -8.76 3.17
C ILE A 8 -6.97 -8.70 3.56
N GLU A 9 -7.26 -8.41 4.83
CA GLU A 9 -8.62 -8.29 5.35
C GLU A 9 -9.35 -7.12 4.69
N ASP A 10 -8.71 -5.96 4.55
CA ASP A 10 -9.32 -4.81 3.87
C ASP A 10 -9.57 -5.07 2.39
N ILE A 11 -8.64 -5.70 1.65
CA ILE A 11 -8.87 -6.10 0.25
C ILE A 11 -10.06 -7.04 0.12
N ARG A 12 -10.17 -8.01 1.04
CA ARG A 12 -11.30 -8.95 1.06
C ARG A 12 -12.62 -8.21 1.30
N GLU A 13 -12.66 -7.26 2.22
CA GLU A 13 -13.88 -6.54 2.59
C GLU A 13 -14.26 -5.45 1.58
N SER A 14 -13.28 -4.69 1.11
CA SER A 14 -13.52 -3.50 0.29
C SER A 14 -13.72 -3.82 -1.19
N ILE A 15 -12.99 -4.79 -1.74
CA ILE A 15 -13.02 -5.13 -3.17
C ILE A 15 -13.30 -6.61 -3.43
N ALA A 16 -13.68 -7.39 -2.41
CA ALA A 16 -14.01 -8.81 -2.55
C ALA A 16 -12.89 -9.64 -3.22
N ASN A 17 -11.63 -9.32 -2.91
CA ASN A 17 -10.44 -9.92 -3.55
C ASN A 17 -10.41 -9.78 -5.08
N ALA A 18 -11.00 -8.72 -5.64
CA ALA A 18 -10.92 -8.46 -7.07
C ALA A 18 -9.46 -8.28 -7.51
N GLU A 19 -8.96 -9.26 -8.26
CA GLU A 19 -7.54 -9.37 -8.64
C GLU A 19 -7.10 -8.28 -9.63
N ASP A 20 -8.05 -7.69 -10.38
CA ASP A 20 -7.81 -6.69 -11.42
C ASP A 20 -7.54 -5.29 -10.88
N PHE A 21 -7.63 -5.09 -9.56
CA PHE A 21 -7.27 -3.83 -8.93
C PHE A 21 -5.76 -3.60 -8.92
N VAL A 22 -5.35 -2.40 -9.30
CA VAL A 22 -3.94 -1.95 -9.31
C VAL A 22 -3.62 -1.23 -8.02
N LEU A 23 -2.54 -1.64 -7.35
CA LEU A 23 -2.03 -0.96 -6.17
C LEU A 23 -1.46 0.41 -6.54
N THR A 24 -1.89 1.42 -5.79
CA THR A 24 -1.55 2.82 -6.03
C THR A 24 -1.28 3.50 -4.69
N ALA A 25 -0.26 4.34 -4.61
CA ALA A 25 -0.02 5.19 -3.45
C ALA A 25 -0.99 6.37 -3.46
N GLY A 26 -1.73 6.57 -2.38
CA GLY A 26 -2.52 7.77 -2.14
C GLY A 26 -1.73 8.76 -1.28
N LEU A 27 -1.45 9.95 -1.81
CA LEU A 27 -0.64 10.95 -1.13
C LEU A 27 -1.54 11.90 -0.33
N LEU A 28 -1.31 11.98 0.97
CA LEU A 28 -2.01 12.87 1.89
C LEU A 28 -1.07 13.92 2.45
N LYS A 29 -1.52 15.17 2.57
CA LYS A 29 -0.79 16.26 3.23
C LYS A 29 -1.65 16.90 4.31
N GLU A 30 -1.05 17.48 5.33
CA GLU A 30 -1.79 18.32 6.28
C GLU A 30 -2.45 19.52 5.60
N ASP A 31 -3.69 19.84 6.00
CA ASP A 31 -4.35 21.07 5.59
C ASP A 31 -3.61 22.28 6.17
N ILE A 32 -3.34 23.28 5.32
CA ILE A 32 -2.62 24.51 5.71
C ILE A 32 -3.40 25.32 6.75
N ASN A 33 -4.73 25.22 6.74
CA ASN A 33 -5.62 25.94 7.64
C ASN A 33 -5.99 25.14 8.89
N ASP A 34 -5.86 23.80 8.84
CA ASP A 34 -6.19 22.90 9.94
C ASP A 34 -5.27 21.65 9.93
N PRO A 35 -4.12 21.68 10.61
CA PRO A 35 -3.15 20.58 10.61
C PRO A 35 -3.70 19.25 11.16
N SER A 36 -4.88 19.26 11.80
CA SER A 36 -5.55 18.03 12.24
C SER A 36 -6.20 17.25 11.09
N LYS A 37 -6.35 17.86 9.90
CA LYS A 37 -6.96 17.26 8.72
C LYS A 37 -5.90 16.88 7.70
N LEU A 38 -6.14 15.73 7.05
CA LEU A 38 -5.37 15.26 5.91
C LEU A 38 -6.15 15.53 4.63
N VAL A 39 -5.48 16.15 3.66
CA VAL A 39 -6.01 16.49 2.35
C VAL A 39 -5.34 15.60 1.32
N TYR A 40 -6.14 15.08 0.40
CA TYR A 40 -5.65 14.31 -0.72
C TYR A 40 -4.91 15.20 -1.72
N THR A 41 -3.64 14.89 -1.98
CA THR A 41 -2.78 15.71 -2.85
C THR A 41 -2.40 15.03 -4.15
N GLY A 42 -2.65 13.73 -4.29
CA GLY A 42 -2.42 13.02 -5.54
C GLY A 42 -2.25 11.52 -5.37
N GLU A 43 -1.88 10.89 -6.48
CA GLU A 43 -1.65 9.45 -6.58
C GLU A 43 -0.31 9.19 -7.25
N ALA A 44 0.29 8.06 -6.90
CA ALA A 44 1.51 7.60 -7.55
C ALA A 44 1.44 6.07 -7.77
N PRO A 45 1.80 5.56 -8.96
CA PRO A 45 1.75 4.12 -9.21
C PRO A 45 2.75 3.39 -8.33
N LEU A 46 2.40 2.19 -7.86
CA LEU A 46 3.34 1.28 -7.19
C LEU A 46 3.74 0.18 -8.16
N ASN A 47 5.03 -0.06 -8.27
CA ASN A 47 5.62 -0.85 -9.35
C ASN A 47 6.36 -2.08 -8.86
N VAL A 48 6.91 -2.00 -7.65
CA VAL A 48 7.70 -3.07 -7.03
C VAL A 48 7.29 -3.23 -5.56
N TYR A 49 7.38 -4.44 -5.03
CA TYR A 49 7.31 -4.68 -3.60
C TYR A 49 8.45 -5.59 -3.15
N ASP A 50 8.92 -5.41 -1.92
CA ASP A 50 9.95 -6.26 -1.30
C ASP A 50 9.52 -6.68 0.11
N LEU A 51 9.82 -7.94 0.45
CA LEU A 51 9.53 -8.50 1.77
C LEU A 51 10.83 -8.61 2.57
N ASP A 52 11.11 -7.59 3.38
CA ASP A 52 12.27 -7.55 4.27
C ASP A 52 12.00 -8.41 5.52
N GLN A 53 12.59 -9.60 5.54
CA GLN A 53 12.49 -10.53 6.68
C GLN A 53 13.29 -10.08 7.92
N VAL A 54 14.31 -9.24 7.75
CA VAL A 54 15.13 -8.74 8.86
C VAL A 54 14.40 -7.64 9.59
N ARG A 55 13.85 -6.67 8.85
CA ARG A 55 13.05 -5.58 9.42
C ARG A 55 11.61 -5.97 9.71
N LYS A 56 11.15 -7.12 9.19
CA LYS A 56 9.75 -7.58 9.24
C LYS A 56 8.81 -6.58 8.58
N GLN A 57 9.13 -6.21 7.34
CA GLN A 57 8.41 -5.19 6.57
C GLN A 57 8.04 -5.71 5.18
N LEU A 58 6.87 -5.31 4.68
CA LEU A 58 6.51 -5.36 3.28
C LEU A 58 6.58 -3.94 2.73
N ILE A 59 7.55 -3.69 1.86
CA ILE A 59 7.92 -2.36 1.37
C ILE A 59 7.41 -2.22 -0.06
N PHE A 60 6.52 -1.26 -0.30
CA PHE A 60 6.06 -0.91 -1.64
C PHE A 60 6.93 0.20 -2.23
N ILE A 61 7.38 0.05 -3.46
CA ILE A 61 8.42 0.89 -4.06
C ILE A 61 7.95 1.43 -5.42
N MET A 62 8.31 2.69 -5.67
CA MET A 62 8.24 3.32 -6.98
C MET A 62 9.62 3.31 -7.65
N ASP A 63 9.78 2.51 -8.70
CA ASP A 63 11.04 2.42 -9.46
C ASP A 63 11.05 3.31 -10.73
N GLY A 64 9.95 4.02 -11.00
CA GLY A 64 9.79 4.87 -12.18
C GLY A 64 9.48 4.11 -13.47
N SER A 65 9.27 2.79 -13.41
CA SER A 65 8.82 2.00 -14.55
C SER A 65 7.34 2.25 -14.87
N SER A 66 6.84 1.65 -15.95
CA SER A 66 5.42 1.60 -16.28
C SER A 66 4.72 0.34 -15.76
N SER A 67 5.44 -0.50 -14.99
CA SER A 67 4.89 -1.72 -14.39
C SER A 67 3.82 -1.38 -13.36
N GLN A 68 2.93 -2.33 -13.07
CA GLN A 68 1.86 -2.16 -12.12
C GLN A 68 1.73 -3.42 -11.29
N ILE A 69 1.63 -3.26 -9.97
CA ILE A 69 1.33 -4.39 -9.09
C ILE A 69 -0.18 -4.53 -9.03
N THR A 70 -0.69 -5.71 -9.36
CA THR A 70 -2.10 -6.03 -9.18
C THR A 70 -2.34 -6.73 -7.85
N VAL A 71 -3.57 -6.66 -7.34
CA VAL A 71 -3.98 -7.41 -6.14
C VAL A 71 -3.79 -8.92 -6.36
N GLY A 72 -4.10 -9.42 -7.56
CA GLY A 72 -3.88 -10.83 -7.92
C GLY A 72 -2.41 -11.25 -7.95
N GLU A 73 -1.49 -10.32 -8.20
CA GLU A 73 -0.05 -10.58 -8.11
C GLU A 73 0.44 -10.57 -6.66
N LEU A 74 -0.06 -9.64 -5.85
CA LEU A 74 0.42 -9.42 -4.49
C LEU A 74 -0.10 -10.45 -3.47
N ILE A 75 -1.39 -10.76 -3.50
CA ILE A 75 -2.04 -11.48 -2.39
C ILE A 75 -1.66 -12.97 -2.33
N PRO A 76 -1.61 -13.73 -3.44
CA PRO A 76 -1.25 -15.15 -3.39
C PRO A 76 0.10 -15.45 -2.72
N PRO A 77 1.23 -14.78 -3.03
CA PRO A 77 2.50 -15.08 -2.37
C PRO A 77 2.49 -14.74 -0.87
N LEU A 78 1.69 -13.76 -0.44
CA LEU A 78 1.52 -13.44 0.98
C LEU A 78 0.76 -14.56 1.72
N LEU A 79 -0.29 -15.11 1.10
CA LEU A 79 -1.11 -16.19 1.67
C LEU A 79 -0.42 -17.57 1.66
N ILE A 80 0.42 -17.85 0.66
CA ILE A 80 1.14 -19.14 0.56
C ILE A 80 2.17 -19.28 1.68
N SER A 81 2.65 -18.17 2.24
CA SER A 81 3.54 -18.22 3.38
C SER A 81 2.78 -18.81 4.58
N SER A 82 3.05 -20.07 4.92
CA SER A 82 2.47 -20.79 6.06
C SER A 82 2.95 -20.25 7.43
N ASP A 83 3.41 -19.02 7.44
CA ASP A 83 4.13 -18.37 8.53
C ASP A 83 3.27 -17.20 9.00
N MET A 84 2.50 -17.44 10.05
CA MET A 84 1.63 -16.42 10.65
C MET A 84 2.42 -15.20 11.14
N ASP A 85 3.73 -15.34 11.40
CA ASP A 85 4.54 -14.21 11.83
C ASP A 85 4.73 -13.19 10.69
N ARG A 86 4.69 -13.63 9.42
CA ARG A 86 4.77 -12.75 8.25
C ARG A 86 3.54 -11.88 8.08
N MET A 87 2.38 -12.39 8.47
CA MET A 87 1.12 -11.62 8.44
C MET A 87 1.18 -10.37 9.33
N MET A 88 2.09 -10.35 10.30
CA MET A 88 2.33 -9.22 11.20
C MET A 88 3.43 -8.26 10.71
N TYR A 89 3.98 -8.47 9.52
CA TYR A 89 5.00 -7.56 8.98
C TYR A 89 4.37 -6.20 8.68
N GLU A 90 5.12 -5.14 8.99
CA GLU A 90 4.66 -3.77 8.81
C GLU A 90 4.61 -3.40 7.34
N LEU A 91 3.58 -2.64 6.95
CA LEU A 91 3.49 -2.09 5.61
C LEU A 91 4.23 -0.76 5.54
N ARG A 92 5.19 -0.66 4.61
CA ARG A 92 6.00 0.54 4.36
C ARG A 92 5.97 0.92 2.89
N MET A 93 6.31 2.18 2.62
CA MET A 93 6.34 2.69 1.26
C MET A 93 7.53 3.61 0.98
N ASP A 94 8.18 3.37 -0.15
CA ASP A 94 9.26 4.16 -0.72
C ASP A 94 8.79 4.79 -2.04
N VAL A 95 8.39 6.05 -1.97
CA VAL A 95 7.90 6.81 -3.13
C VAL A 95 9.04 7.42 -3.92
N ASN A 96 10.06 7.96 -3.25
CA ASN A 96 11.28 8.48 -3.87
C ASN A 96 12.35 8.72 -2.79
N VAL A 97 13.48 9.33 -3.18
CA VAL A 97 14.57 9.69 -2.26
C VAL A 97 14.17 10.64 -1.13
N GLN A 98 13.12 11.44 -1.32
CA GLN A 98 12.61 12.38 -0.33
C GLN A 98 11.59 11.73 0.62
N TYR A 99 10.81 10.78 0.12
CA TYR A 99 9.75 10.08 0.85
C TYR A 99 10.05 8.57 0.84
N ASN A 100 10.90 8.16 1.79
CA ASN A 100 11.34 6.79 2.02
C ASN A 100 10.92 6.34 3.43
N ASP A 101 10.65 5.05 3.60
CA ASP A 101 10.21 4.40 4.85
C ASP A 101 8.90 5.00 5.40
N MET A 102 8.00 5.37 4.48
CA MET A 102 6.74 6.02 4.81
C MET A 102 5.77 5.01 5.42
N GLU A 103 5.12 5.39 6.52
CA GLU A 103 4.06 4.60 7.14
C GLU A 103 2.78 4.66 6.32
N ILE A 104 2.20 3.50 6.03
CA ILE A 104 0.85 3.40 5.46
C ILE A 104 -0.18 3.63 6.57
N VAL A 105 -0.94 4.72 6.45
CA VAL A 105 -1.90 5.18 7.46
C VAL A 105 -3.32 4.70 7.21
N GLY A 106 -3.63 4.23 5.99
CA GLY A 106 -4.97 3.75 5.65
C GLY A 106 -5.05 3.15 4.25
N PHE A 107 -6.22 2.62 3.95
CA PHE A 107 -6.54 2.01 2.67
C PHE A 107 -7.75 2.69 2.03
N GLY A 108 -7.89 2.56 0.72
CA GLY A 108 -9.03 3.04 -0.02
C GLY A 108 -9.16 2.35 -1.36
N LYS A 109 -10.21 2.69 -2.10
CA LYS A 109 -10.45 2.15 -3.42
C LYS A 109 -11.03 3.20 -4.35
N ASN A 110 -10.75 3.05 -5.63
CA ASN A 110 -11.47 3.69 -6.72
C ASN A 110 -12.00 2.59 -7.64
N GLU A 111 -13.31 2.36 -7.60
CA GLU A 111 -13.95 1.28 -8.36
C GLU A 111 -13.95 1.56 -9.87
N GLU A 112 -14.14 2.82 -10.27
CA GLU A 112 -14.20 3.23 -11.68
C GLU A 112 -12.86 3.00 -12.38
N MET A 113 -11.76 3.33 -11.69
CA MET A 113 -10.40 3.20 -12.22
C MET A 113 -9.73 1.88 -11.86
N LYS A 114 -10.40 1.00 -11.10
CA LYS A 114 -9.83 -0.26 -10.57
C LYS A 114 -8.51 -0.03 -9.82
N LYS A 115 -8.49 0.96 -8.92
CA LYS A 115 -7.32 1.24 -8.08
C LYS A 115 -7.58 0.88 -6.63
N TYR A 116 -6.60 0.22 -6.02
CA TYR A 116 -6.56 0.00 -4.57
C TYR A 116 -5.49 0.92 -3.99
N LEU A 117 -5.90 1.81 -3.09
CA LEU A 117 -5.09 2.93 -2.61
C LEU A 117 -4.46 2.60 -1.26
N LEU A 118 -3.14 2.72 -1.17
CA LEU A 118 -2.38 2.69 0.07
C LEU A 118 -2.02 4.13 0.45
N PHE A 119 -2.63 4.66 1.51
CA PHE A 119 -2.43 6.06 1.90
C PHE A 119 -1.18 6.26 2.73
N ILE A 120 -0.38 7.26 2.35
CA ILE A 120 0.75 7.75 3.13
C ILE A 120 0.62 9.26 3.36
N LYS A 121 1.24 9.76 4.43
CA LYS A 121 1.31 11.18 4.75
C LYS A 121 2.66 11.76 4.30
N ILE A 122 2.64 12.79 3.47
CA ILE A 122 3.81 13.51 2.92
C ILE A 122 3.93 14.94 3.46
#